data_AF-A0A6U6DKM0-F1
#
_entry.id   AF-A0A6U6DKM0-F1
#
_cell.length_a   1.000
_cell.length_b   1.000
_cell.length_c   1.000
_cell.angle_alpha   90.00
_cell.angle_beta   90.00
_cell.angle_gamma   90.00
#
_symmetry.space_group_name_H-M   'P 1'
#
loop_
_entity.id
_entity.type
_entity.pdbx_description
1 polymer ?
#
loop_
_entity_poly.entity_id
_entity_poly.type
_entity_poly.pdbx_seq_one_letter_code
_entity_poly.pdbx_strand_id
1 'polypeptide(L)'
;GGWSRMPLTPQFKWNEDEESCSVEVILSSAAGSTRNTRVECTDAMIKVTSPPYFLQLDLYKDIDESTSKATVLPGVVSIKARKKDKGIWGQLKAAGDAASVKERREASIREKSQRDARRYEDTKEKKRQDDDYVFHKQWDLEKDEKRVIERLAELHKKDAEKQLYEWVDTKEAKEAAGRGAEDEQVSTYFDKQLVEGDVDPFEEKDGLIPLPGSYHKKTARSSAMANSLKAEPVPEFDIRKKDKEASIERRDEVSAKKSQIEEIEEEEEEEEEEEIKKAMEQEVDEEQKAKEHRRLEAERVMPLSMTAKQKPDASSSSKNPAVEEEESCRNKKEAEEGDLGKELASGKNVEEEEENDEDKPANKRESSRSDVADEEKLLGRKKGASLNRWDAEAVAQKHRMIGDAYFKAGMVEDAKRHEALAREAAPWVEDQLRVYETKEEEELRLQKEKEKEEKDRDTLSALPPPRSAGRVELNFTKGRRNLPARERIETDEEVKVREEEDYREKKRANPDARGPNEDQAQWLKMRGDHFYRTRDYRAALNAYTSCLQLDTRNAQAYSNRSLCSLRLFLFADVIADASKALDLFKKVKKEGKDPEDWAQELEKRARCLLRRGTAYTRLGMFDLVDLR
;
A
#
# COMPACT_ATOMS: atom_id res chain seq x y z
N GLY A 1 25.86 26.72 -23.74
CA GLY A 1 25.57 28.03 -24.35
C GLY A 1 24.17 28.00 -24.94
N GLY A 2 23.21 28.62 -24.28
CA GLY A 2 21.85 28.77 -24.79
C GLY A 2 21.44 30.22 -24.59
N TRP A 3 21.82 31.08 -25.53
CA TRP A 3 21.41 32.47 -25.49
C TRP A 3 19.89 32.57 -25.54
N SER A 4 19.37 33.33 -24.59
CA SER A 4 18.00 33.87 -24.51
C SER A 4 17.55 34.37 -25.88
N ARG A 5 16.88 33.51 -26.66
CA ARG A 5 16.09 33.95 -27.81
C ARG A 5 14.74 34.35 -27.26
N MET A 6 14.36 35.62 -27.44
CA MET A 6 13.02 36.10 -27.11
C MET A 6 11.98 35.17 -27.75
N PRO A 7 10.91 34.83 -27.02
CA PRO A 7 9.89 33.95 -27.54
C PRO A 7 9.18 34.61 -28.74
N LEU A 8 8.93 33.83 -29.79
CA LEU A 8 8.28 34.31 -31.00
C LEU A 8 6.77 34.39 -30.78
N THR A 9 6.14 35.49 -31.19
CA THR A 9 4.68 35.59 -31.20
C THR A 9 4.13 34.86 -32.43
N PRO A 10 3.32 33.80 -32.25
CA PRO A 10 2.74 33.08 -33.38
C PRO A 10 1.62 33.89 -34.03
N GLN A 11 1.37 33.66 -35.32
CA GLN A 11 0.19 34.18 -36.00
C GLN A 11 -1.05 33.42 -35.51
N PHE A 12 -2.13 34.13 -35.25
CA PHE A 12 -3.40 33.53 -34.86
C PHE A 12 -4.55 34.09 -35.69
N LYS A 13 -5.55 33.25 -35.95
CA LYS A 13 -6.84 33.62 -36.52
C LYS A 13 -7.90 33.36 -35.45
N TRP A 14 -8.95 34.16 -35.46
CA TRP A 14 -10.07 33.95 -34.55
C TRP A 14 -11.38 34.10 -35.30
N ASN A 15 -12.36 33.28 -34.94
CA ASN A 15 -13.73 33.39 -35.40
C ASN A 15 -14.65 33.35 -34.18
N GLU A 16 -15.78 34.03 -34.24
CA GLU A 16 -16.78 34.00 -33.19
C GLU A 16 -18.16 33.56 -33.67
N ASP A 17 -18.80 32.80 -32.81
CA ASP A 17 -20.23 32.50 -32.82
C ASP A 17 -20.90 33.24 -31.65
N GLU A 18 -22.23 33.22 -31.59
CA GLU A 18 -22.99 33.79 -30.46
C GLU A 18 -22.67 33.09 -29.13
N GLU A 19 -22.31 31.81 -29.18
CA GLU A 19 -22.06 30.98 -27.99
C GLU A 19 -20.59 30.63 -27.76
N SER A 20 -19.72 30.70 -28.79
CA SER A 20 -18.32 30.28 -28.66
C SER A 20 -17.36 31.18 -29.43
N CYS A 21 -16.13 31.28 -28.95
CA CYS A 21 -15.01 31.91 -29.62
C CYS A 21 -13.99 30.83 -29.97
N SER A 22 -13.61 30.75 -31.25
CA SER A 22 -12.57 29.83 -31.73
C SER A 22 -11.30 30.60 -32.06
N VAL A 23 -10.17 30.17 -31.49
CA VAL A 23 -8.85 30.75 -31.71
C VAL A 23 -7.95 29.68 -32.29
N GLU A 24 -7.46 29.91 -33.51
CA GLU A 24 -6.52 29.04 -34.21
C GLU A 24 -5.13 29.69 -34.20
N VAL A 25 -4.18 29.07 -33.51
CA VAL A 25 -2.80 29.53 -33.41
C VAL A 25 -1.94 28.70 -34.37
N ILE A 26 -1.33 29.37 -35.34
CA ILE A 26 -0.49 28.76 -36.37
C ILE A 26 0.95 28.72 -35.85
N LEU A 27 1.47 27.50 -35.64
CA LEU A 27 2.84 27.26 -35.20
C LEU A 27 3.68 26.83 -36.41
N SER A 28 4.46 27.77 -36.97
CA SER A 28 5.31 27.53 -38.15
C SER A 28 6.57 26.72 -37.77
N SER A 29 6.39 25.44 -37.44
CA SER A 29 7.51 24.54 -37.18
C SER A 29 7.76 23.63 -38.37
N ALA A 30 8.91 23.77 -39.01
CA ALA A 30 9.40 22.90 -40.09
C ALA A 30 9.56 21.42 -39.67
N ALA A 31 9.37 21.10 -38.39
CA ALA A 31 9.53 19.75 -37.82
C ALA A 31 8.22 19.12 -37.31
N GLY A 32 7.06 19.77 -37.44
CA GLY A 32 5.76 19.21 -37.01
C GLY A 32 5.65 18.84 -35.52
N SER A 33 6.64 19.21 -34.69
CA SER A 33 6.72 18.75 -33.30
C SER A 33 5.97 19.71 -32.38
N THR A 34 4.76 19.31 -31.98
CA THR A 34 3.94 19.92 -30.92
C THR A 34 4.16 19.28 -29.55
N ARG A 35 5.31 18.59 -29.37
CA ARG A 35 5.54 17.67 -28.26
C ARG A 35 5.54 18.34 -26.88
N ASN A 36 5.73 19.66 -26.81
CA ASN A 36 5.76 20.46 -25.57
C ASN A 36 4.79 21.65 -25.60
N THR A 37 3.65 21.53 -26.28
CA THR A 37 2.63 22.58 -26.31
C THR A 37 1.77 22.52 -25.04
N ARG A 38 1.82 23.59 -24.22
CA ARG A 38 0.98 23.78 -23.03
C ARG A 38 -0.06 24.86 -23.33
N VAL A 39 -1.34 24.53 -23.15
CA VAL A 39 -2.47 25.46 -23.31
C VAL A 39 -3.10 25.65 -21.94
N GLU A 40 -3.13 26.88 -21.46
CA GLU A 40 -3.81 27.29 -20.23
C GLU A 40 -4.96 28.21 -20.61
N CYS A 41 -6.19 27.76 -20.37
CA CYS A 41 -7.39 28.59 -20.46
C CYS A 41 -7.79 28.98 -19.04
N THR A 42 -8.07 30.26 -18.81
CA THR A 42 -8.74 30.77 -17.62
C THR A 42 -9.94 31.60 -18.06
N ASP A 43 -10.77 32.04 -17.13
CA ASP A 43 -11.98 32.80 -17.43
C ASP A 43 -11.70 34.07 -18.26
N ALA A 44 -10.59 34.76 -17.99
CA ALA A 44 -10.24 36.02 -18.68
C ALA A 44 -9.06 35.92 -19.66
N MET A 45 -8.37 34.78 -19.76
CA MET A 45 -7.10 34.67 -20.48
C MET A 45 -6.94 33.32 -21.19
N ILE A 46 -6.34 33.36 -22.38
CA ILE A 46 -5.81 32.18 -23.07
C ILE A 46 -4.30 32.32 -23.22
N LYS A 47 -3.56 31.34 -22.71
CA LYS A 47 -2.10 31.26 -22.80
C LYS A 47 -1.68 29.98 -23.51
N VAL A 48 -0.89 30.13 -24.56
CA VAL A 48 -0.33 29.03 -25.35
C VAL A 48 1.19 29.13 -25.32
N THR A 49 1.83 28.13 -24.73
CA THR A 49 3.28 28.03 -24.64
C THR A 49 3.75 26.83 -25.45
N SER A 50 4.55 27.07 -26.50
CA SER A 50 5.10 26.01 -27.34
C SER A 50 6.47 26.42 -27.83
N PRO A 51 7.57 26.10 -27.12
CA PRO A 51 8.91 26.61 -27.44
C PRO A 51 9.27 26.43 -28.93
N PRO A 52 9.69 27.49 -29.65
CA PRO A 52 10.03 28.86 -29.21
C PRO A 52 8.87 29.86 -29.15
N TYR A 53 7.62 29.45 -29.42
CA TYR A 53 6.44 30.31 -29.45
C TYR A 53 5.83 30.55 -28.07
N PHE A 54 5.40 31.79 -27.83
CA PHE A 54 4.60 32.19 -26.68
C PHE A 54 3.48 33.11 -27.13
N LEU A 55 2.24 32.78 -26.75
CA LEU A 55 1.07 33.60 -27.00
C LEU A 55 0.29 33.77 -25.70
N GLN A 56 -0.06 35.01 -25.42
CA GLN A 56 -0.90 35.40 -24.30
C GLN A 56 -1.97 36.35 -24.82
N LEU A 57 -3.23 35.95 -24.66
CA LEU A 57 -4.41 36.68 -25.10
C LEU A 57 -5.30 36.96 -23.90
N ASP A 58 -5.48 38.23 -23.58
CA ASP A 58 -6.47 38.68 -22.60
C ASP A 58 -7.79 38.92 -23.33
N LEU A 59 -8.83 38.22 -22.89
CA LEU A 59 -10.12 38.19 -23.55
C LEU A 59 -10.98 39.39 -23.16
N TYR A 60 -11.84 39.85 -24.07
CA TYR A 60 -12.74 40.97 -23.81
C TYR A 60 -13.77 40.67 -22.71
N LYS A 61 -14.34 39.46 -22.72
CA LYS A 61 -15.32 38.98 -21.73
C LYS A 61 -14.94 37.60 -21.23
N ASP A 62 -15.59 37.19 -20.14
CA ASP A 62 -15.30 35.92 -19.49
C ASP A 62 -15.77 34.72 -20.32
N ILE A 63 -14.96 33.66 -20.21
CA ILE A 63 -15.16 32.35 -20.83
C ILE A 63 -15.42 31.33 -19.73
N ASP A 64 -16.25 30.34 -20.05
CA ASP A 64 -16.44 29.17 -19.20
C ASP A 64 -15.32 28.14 -19.44
N GLU A 65 -14.42 28.02 -18.47
CA GLU A 65 -13.30 27.07 -18.51
C GLU A 65 -13.77 25.62 -18.63
N SER A 66 -14.89 25.27 -17.99
CA SER A 66 -15.32 23.88 -17.84
C SER A 66 -15.80 23.24 -19.15
N THR A 67 -16.32 24.05 -20.06
CA THR A 67 -16.89 23.61 -21.35
C THR A 67 -15.97 23.89 -22.53
N SER A 68 -14.91 24.67 -22.32
CA SER A 68 -13.93 25.03 -23.34
C SER A 68 -12.99 23.86 -23.66
N LYS A 69 -12.69 23.66 -24.95
CA LYS A 69 -11.85 22.55 -25.42
C LYS A 69 -10.69 23.07 -26.27
N ALA A 70 -9.48 22.58 -25.98
CA ALA A 70 -8.29 22.84 -26.78
C ALA A 70 -7.86 21.56 -27.51
N THR A 71 -7.61 21.68 -28.81
CA THR A 71 -7.11 20.60 -29.66
C THR A 71 -5.75 21.00 -30.22
N VAL A 72 -4.73 20.19 -29.93
CA VAL A 72 -3.36 20.41 -30.40
C VAL A 72 -3.12 19.48 -31.59
N LEU A 73 -3.09 20.05 -32.79
CA LEU A 73 -2.76 19.36 -34.04
C LEU A 73 -1.32 19.69 -34.45
N PRO A 74 -0.64 18.85 -35.25
CA PRO A 74 0.70 19.15 -35.76
C PRO A 74 0.73 20.49 -36.50
N GLY A 75 1.40 21.50 -35.92
CA GLY A 75 1.53 22.84 -36.49
C GLY A 75 0.36 23.81 -36.25
N VAL A 76 -0.76 23.37 -35.63
CA VAL A 76 -1.93 24.22 -35.36
C VAL A 76 -2.54 23.90 -33.99
N VAL A 77 -2.77 24.91 -33.16
CA VAL A 77 -3.53 24.77 -31.91
C VAL A 77 -4.89 25.43 -32.11
N SER A 78 -5.96 24.64 -32.06
CA SER A 78 -7.34 25.13 -32.16
C SER A 78 -8.01 25.09 -30.79
N ILE A 79 -8.40 26.25 -30.29
CA ILE A 79 -9.03 26.44 -28.99
C ILE A 79 -10.46 26.90 -29.23
N LYS A 80 -11.44 26.06 -28.86
CA LYS A 80 -12.86 26.40 -28.89
C LYS A 80 -13.31 26.72 -27.47
N ALA A 81 -13.42 28.01 -27.18
CA ALA A 81 -13.72 28.55 -25.88
C ALA A 81 -15.18 29.01 -25.80
N ARG A 82 -15.93 28.62 -24.77
CA ARG A 82 -17.36 28.94 -24.67
C ARG A 82 -17.57 30.26 -23.91
N LYS A 83 -18.36 31.17 -24.48
CA LYS A 83 -18.64 32.48 -23.87
C LYS A 83 -19.52 32.30 -22.63
N LYS A 84 -19.24 33.02 -21.53
CA LYS A 84 -20.07 33.01 -20.31
C LYS A 84 -21.40 33.76 -20.55
N ASP A 85 -21.30 34.94 -21.16
CA ASP A 85 -22.45 35.72 -21.64
C ASP A 85 -22.60 35.54 -23.17
N LYS A 86 -23.76 35.05 -23.60
CA LYS A 86 -24.06 34.90 -25.04
C LYS A 86 -24.09 36.26 -25.72
N GLY A 87 -23.39 36.38 -26.85
CA GLY A 87 -23.35 37.62 -27.63
C GLY A 87 -22.11 37.76 -28.49
N ILE A 88 -22.23 38.57 -29.54
CA ILE A 88 -21.14 38.93 -30.45
C ILE A 88 -20.24 39.93 -29.75
N TRP A 89 -18.92 39.66 -29.71
CA TRP A 89 -17.96 40.51 -29.00
C TRP A 89 -17.41 41.61 -29.89
N GLY A 90 -17.27 41.38 -31.20
CA GLY A 90 -16.69 42.33 -32.16
C GLY A 90 -15.19 42.59 -31.99
N GLN A 91 -14.63 42.26 -30.83
CA GLN A 91 -13.20 42.30 -30.51
C GLN A 91 -12.81 41.12 -29.61
N LEU A 92 -11.64 40.52 -29.87
CA LEU A 92 -11.11 39.41 -29.07
C LEU A 92 -10.38 39.89 -27.82
N LYS A 93 -9.60 40.98 -27.95
CA LYS A 93 -8.75 41.48 -26.87
C LYS A 93 -9.50 42.45 -25.97
N ALA A 94 -9.22 42.42 -24.67
CA ALA A 94 -9.70 43.43 -23.74
C ALA A 94 -9.20 44.84 -24.13
N ALA A 95 -10.11 45.82 -24.13
CA ALA A 95 -9.79 47.23 -24.34
C ALA A 95 -9.84 47.96 -22.99
N GLY A 96 -8.73 48.59 -22.57
CA GLY A 96 -8.63 49.28 -21.28
C GLY A 96 -7.20 49.65 -20.88
N ASP A 97 -7.05 50.24 -19.69
CA ASP A 97 -5.75 50.56 -19.09
C ASP A 97 -4.98 49.27 -18.73
N ALA A 98 -3.67 49.24 -18.98
CA ALA A 98 -2.85 48.04 -18.86
C ALA A 98 -2.85 47.45 -17.44
N ALA A 99 -2.98 48.31 -16.42
CA ALA A 99 -3.10 47.91 -15.03
C ALA A 99 -4.41 47.13 -14.76
N SER A 100 -5.54 47.63 -15.25
CA SER A 100 -6.86 47.00 -15.06
C SER A 100 -6.97 45.62 -15.72
N VAL A 101 -6.38 45.45 -16.92
CA VAL A 101 -6.36 44.15 -17.63
C VAL A 101 -5.46 43.15 -16.92
N LYS A 102 -4.33 43.61 -16.33
CA LYS A 102 -3.43 42.78 -15.54
C LYS A 102 -4.10 42.29 -14.25
N GLU A 103 -4.81 43.16 -13.54
CA GLU A 103 -5.51 42.80 -12.30
C GLU A 103 -6.63 41.78 -12.57
N ARG A 104 -7.43 41.96 -13.63
CA ARG A 104 -8.44 40.99 -14.05
C ARG A 104 -7.83 39.61 -14.33
N ARG A 105 -6.66 39.58 -14.99
CA ARG A 105 -5.94 38.34 -15.28
C ARG A 105 -5.45 37.66 -14.01
N GLU A 106 -4.83 38.42 -13.10
CA GLU A 106 -4.31 37.88 -11.85
C GLU A 106 -5.43 37.35 -10.95
N ALA A 107 -6.59 38.03 -10.91
CA ALA A 107 -7.78 37.54 -10.22
C ALA A 107 -8.26 36.20 -10.79
N SER A 108 -8.34 36.08 -12.12
CA SER A 108 -8.74 34.84 -12.81
C SER A 108 -7.75 33.69 -12.58
N ILE A 109 -6.45 33.96 -12.59
CA ILE A 109 -5.40 32.97 -12.29
C ILE A 109 -5.48 32.51 -10.82
N ARG A 110 -5.69 33.46 -9.89
CA ARG A 110 -5.78 33.17 -8.46
C ARG A 110 -6.99 32.29 -8.15
N GLU A 111 -8.15 32.59 -8.73
CA GLU A 111 -9.36 31.78 -8.54
C GLU A 111 -9.18 30.36 -9.11
N LYS A 112 -8.60 30.23 -10.31
CA LYS A 112 -8.27 28.92 -10.88
C LYS A 112 -7.30 28.14 -9.99
N SER A 113 -6.25 28.78 -9.49
CA SER A 113 -5.29 28.15 -8.58
C SER A 113 -5.96 27.64 -7.30
N GLN A 114 -6.89 28.42 -6.72
CA GLN A 114 -7.66 27.99 -5.55
C GLN A 114 -8.58 26.80 -5.87
N ARG A 115 -9.22 26.81 -7.05
CA ARG A 115 -10.11 25.74 -7.52
C ARG A 115 -9.35 24.43 -7.77
N ASP A 116 -8.20 24.51 -8.41
CA ASP A 116 -7.33 23.36 -8.67
C ASP A 116 -6.72 22.80 -7.37
N ALA A 117 -6.36 23.66 -6.42
CA ALA A 117 -5.91 23.24 -5.08
C ALA A 117 -7.00 22.49 -4.30
N ARG A 118 -8.26 22.96 -4.33
CA ARG A 118 -9.40 22.26 -3.72
C ARG A 118 -9.62 20.87 -4.35
N ARG A 119 -9.60 20.80 -5.69
CA ARG A 119 -9.72 19.52 -6.42
C ARG A 119 -8.60 18.55 -6.05
N TYR A 120 -7.38 19.05 -5.89
CA TYR A 120 -6.24 18.24 -5.48
C TYR A 120 -6.45 17.66 -4.07
N GLU A 121 -6.84 18.50 -3.09
CA GLU A 121 -7.13 18.01 -1.73
C GLU A 121 -8.30 17.02 -1.69
N ASP A 122 -9.38 17.25 -2.45
CA ASP A 122 -10.50 16.31 -2.55
C ASP A 122 -10.06 14.93 -3.09
N THR A 123 -9.20 14.90 -4.11
CA THR A 123 -8.69 13.63 -4.66
C THR A 123 -7.76 12.90 -3.70
N LYS A 124 -6.96 13.66 -2.94
CA LYS A 124 -6.08 13.13 -1.91
C LYS A 124 -6.87 12.56 -0.73
N GLU A 125 -7.97 13.23 -0.35
CA GLU A 125 -8.87 12.75 0.70
C GLU A 125 -9.62 11.49 0.28
N LYS A 126 -10.14 11.42 -0.95
CA LYS A 126 -10.76 10.20 -1.49
C LYS A 126 -9.80 9.01 -1.49
N LYS A 127 -8.54 9.22 -1.91
CA LYS A 127 -7.52 8.16 -1.85
C LYS A 127 -7.26 7.70 -0.41
N ARG A 128 -7.19 8.63 0.54
CA ARG A 128 -7.06 8.28 1.97
C ARG A 128 -8.24 7.45 2.47
N GLN A 129 -9.47 7.83 2.11
CA GLN A 129 -10.68 7.08 2.47
C GLN A 129 -10.70 5.68 1.84
N ASP A 130 -10.31 5.55 0.56
CA ASP A 130 -10.22 4.27 -0.13
C ASP A 130 -9.15 3.36 0.52
N ASP A 131 -7.98 3.92 0.85
CA ASP A 131 -6.89 3.21 1.54
C ASP A 131 -7.31 2.75 2.94
N ASP A 132 -7.98 3.62 3.71
CA ASP A 132 -8.52 3.29 5.03
C ASP A 132 -9.60 2.21 4.95
N TYR A 133 -10.48 2.28 3.95
CA TYR A 133 -11.51 1.25 3.71
C TYR A 133 -10.88 -0.10 3.39
N VAL A 134 -9.90 -0.15 2.47
CA VAL A 134 -9.18 -1.38 2.12
C VAL A 134 -8.44 -1.93 3.33
N PHE A 135 -7.78 -1.08 4.11
CA PHE A 135 -7.10 -1.47 5.33
C PHE A 135 -8.04 -2.10 6.35
N HIS A 136 -9.19 -1.47 6.61
CA HIS A 136 -10.18 -1.98 7.57
C HIS A 136 -10.80 -3.30 7.11
N LYS A 137 -11.11 -3.42 5.82
CA LYS A 137 -11.63 -4.68 5.26
C LYS A 137 -10.62 -5.82 5.39
N GLN A 138 -9.34 -5.55 5.12
CA GLN A 138 -8.27 -6.53 5.31
C GLN A 138 -8.09 -6.90 6.78
N TRP A 139 -8.14 -5.91 7.67
CA TRP A 139 -8.06 -6.13 9.13
C TRP A 139 -9.19 -7.01 9.64
N ASP A 140 -10.42 -6.82 9.16
CA ASP A 140 -11.57 -7.64 9.55
C ASP A 140 -11.43 -9.09 9.07
N LEU A 141 -10.94 -9.30 7.84
CA LEU A 141 -10.61 -10.64 7.33
C LEU A 141 -9.54 -11.34 8.18
N GLU A 142 -8.42 -10.66 8.48
CA GLU A 142 -7.35 -11.21 9.33
C GLU A 142 -7.87 -11.53 10.74
N LYS A 143 -8.78 -10.71 11.28
CA LYS A 143 -9.38 -10.93 12.60
C LYS A 143 -10.28 -12.16 12.60
N ASP A 144 -11.06 -12.36 11.55
CA ASP A 144 -11.92 -13.53 11.41
C ASP A 144 -11.10 -14.82 11.21
N GLU A 145 -10.05 -14.79 10.41
CA GLU A 145 -9.09 -15.89 10.28
C GLU A 145 -8.46 -16.25 11.63
N LYS A 146 -8.00 -15.23 12.38
CA LYS A 146 -7.42 -15.45 13.72
C LYS A 146 -8.42 -16.10 14.68
N ARG A 147 -9.69 -15.66 14.68
CA ARG A 147 -10.76 -16.29 15.49
C ARG A 147 -11.05 -17.72 15.09
N VAL A 148 -10.89 -18.08 13.82
CA VAL A 148 -11.05 -19.47 13.35
C VAL A 148 -9.88 -20.32 13.84
N ILE A 149 -8.64 -19.82 13.70
CA ILE A 149 -7.43 -20.52 14.16
C ILE A 149 -7.47 -20.72 15.68
N GLU A 150 -7.88 -19.71 16.44
CA GLU A 150 -8.00 -19.79 17.89
C GLU A 150 -9.02 -20.86 18.33
N ARG A 151 -10.19 -20.90 17.69
CA ARG A 151 -11.20 -21.95 17.92
C ARG A 151 -10.68 -23.35 17.56
N LEU A 152 -9.95 -23.48 16.45
CA LEU A 152 -9.35 -24.75 16.05
C LEU A 152 -8.29 -25.22 17.07
N ALA A 153 -7.45 -24.29 17.54
CA ALA A 153 -6.43 -24.57 18.55
C ALA A 153 -7.06 -24.99 19.88
N GLU A 154 -8.15 -24.35 20.31
CA GLU A 154 -8.91 -24.77 21.50
C GLU A 154 -9.53 -26.16 21.35
N LEU A 155 -10.04 -26.50 20.16
CA LEU A 155 -10.57 -27.84 19.88
C LEU A 155 -9.46 -28.89 19.95
N HIS A 156 -8.34 -28.66 19.26
CA HIS A 156 -7.18 -29.56 19.31
C HIS A 156 -6.65 -29.72 20.74
N LYS A 157 -6.64 -28.64 21.52
CA LYS A 157 -6.25 -28.69 22.94
C LYS A 157 -7.19 -29.59 23.74
N LYS A 158 -8.51 -29.43 23.58
CA LYS A 158 -9.51 -30.26 24.27
C LYS A 158 -9.43 -31.73 23.84
N ASP A 159 -9.20 -32.00 22.57
CA ASP A 159 -9.07 -33.38 22.08
C ASP A 159 -7.77 -34.02 22.59
N ALA A 160 -6.67 -33.28 22.65
CA ALA A 160 -5.44 -33.74 23.28
C ALA A 160 -5.59 -33.99 24.79
N GLU A 161 -6.33 -33.11 25.50
CA GLU A 161 -6.66 -33.31 26.91
C GLU A 161 -7.47 -34.60 27.10
N LYS A 162 -8.50 -34.85 26.28
CA LYS A 162 -9.29 -36.09 26.33
C LYS A 162 -8.42 -37.32 26.04
N GLN A 163 -7.58 -37.27 25.02
CA GLN A 163 -6.66 -38.37 24.70
C GLN A 163 -5.71 -38.67 25.86
N LEU A 164 -5.24 -37.63 26.57
CA LEU A 164 -4.42 -37.81 27.76
C LEU A 164 -5.20 -38.51 28.89
N TYR A 165 -6.44 -38.06 29.16
CA TYR A 165 -7.31 -38.69 30.16
C TYR A 165 -7.63 -40.15 29.80
N GLU A 166 -7.99 -40.43 28.55
CA GLU A 166 -8.24 -41.77 28.05
C GLU A 166 -6.99 -42.65 28.14
N TRP A 167 -5.81 -42.11 27.82
CA TRP A 167 -4.54 -42.81 27.92
C TRP A 167 -4.23 -43.20 29.37
N VAL A 168 -4.40 -42.28 30.33
CA VAL A 168 -4.21 -42.55 31.78
C VAL A 168 -5.07 -43.71 32.28
N ASP A 169 -6.25 -43.90 31.69
CA ASP A 169 -7.16 -44.97 32.07
C ASP A 169 -6.81 -46.35 31.47
N THR A 170 -5.99 -46.39 30.42
CA THR A 170 -5.54 -47.64 29.79
C THR A 170 -4.67 -48.48 30.72
N LYS A 171 -4.67 -49.81 30.50
CA LYS A 171 -3.79 -50.75 31.21
C LYS A 171 -2.31 -50.41 31.02
N GLU A 172 -1.91 -49.85 29.88
CA GLU A 172 -0.53 -49.46 29.60
C GLU A 172 -0.06 -48.30 30.49
N ALA A 173 -0.90 -47.29 30.72
CA ALA A 173 -0.57 -46.20 31.65
C ALA A 173 -0.53 -46.67 33.12
N LYS A 174 -1.45 -47.57 33.51
CA LYS A 174 -1.47 -48.17 34.85
C LYS A 174 -0.30 -49.13 35.09
N GLU A 175 0.16 -49.85 34.06
CA GLU A 175 1.39 -50.65 34.10
C GLU A 175 2.66 -49.79 34.09
N ALA A 176 2.67 -48.67 33.36
CA ALA A 176 3.77 -47.71 33.39
C ALA A 176 3.90 -47.04 34.79
N ALA A 177 2.78 -46.75 35.45
CA ALA A 177 2.75 -46.28 36.83
C ALA A 177 3.15 -47.39 37.85
N GLY A 178 2.79 -48.65 37.58
CA GLY A 178 3.11 -49.80 38.44
C GLY A 178 4.57 -50.27 38.37
N ARG A 179 5.32 -49.94 37.31
CA ARG A 179 6.75 -50.26 37.16
C ARG A 179 7.68 -49.18 37.74
N GLY A 180 7.15 -48.21 38.49
CA GLY A 180 7.89 -47.07 39.04
C GLY A 180 8.01 -47.06 40.57
N ALA A 181 7.93 -48.22 41.24
CA ALA A 181 8.00 -48.33 42.70
C ALA A 181 9.07 -49.34 43.17
N GLU A 182 10.32 -49.12 42.77
CA GLU A 182 11.49 -49.53 43.57
C GLU A 182 12.43 -48.33 43.65
N ASP A 183 12.75 -47.94 44.89
CA ASP A 183 13.46 -46.72 45.25
C ASP A 183 14.91 -46.71 44.73
N GLU A 184 15.13 -46.11 43.56
CA GLU A 184 16.38 -45.41 43.28
C GLU A 184 16.05 -43.93 43.00
N GLN A 185 16.69 -43.04 43.77
CA GLN A 185 16.59 -41.60 43.60
C GLN A 185 17.03 -41.18 42.18
N VAL A 186 16.10 -41.17 41.25
CA VAL A 186 16.26 -40.54 39.95
C VAL A 186 16.16 -39.04 40.16
N SER A 187 17.30 -38.42 40.46
CA SER A 187 17.50 -36.97 40.39
C SER A 187 17.26 -36.54 38.94
N THR A 188 16.05 -36.07 38.66
CA THR A 188 15.69 -35.54 37.34
C THR A 188 16.49 -34.27 37.05
N TYR A 189 17.01 -34.21 35.83
CA TYR A 189 17.90 -33.19 35.25
C TYR A 189 17.40 -31.73 35.36
N PHE A 190 16.14 -31.50 35.73
CA PHE A 190 15.57 -30.17 35.94
C PHE A 190 15.79 -29.60 37.35
N ASP A 191 15.97 -30.43 38.39
CA ASP A 191 16.09 -29.94 39.78
C ASP A 191 17.50 -29.46 40.14
N LYS A 192 18.53 -29.89 39.40
CA LYS A 192 19.90 -29.40 39.58
C LYS A 192 20.22 -28.12 38.80
N GLN A 193 19.36 -27.70 37.87
CA GLN A 193 19.57 -26.46 37.10
C GLN A 193 18.92 -25.22 37.72
N LEU A 194 18.15 -25.37 38.82
CA LEU A 194 17.48 -24.24 39.48
C LEU A 194 18.23 -23.65 40.69
N VAL A 195 19.41 -24.17 41.06
CA VAL A 195 20.09 -23.78 42.32
C VAL A 195 21.43 -23.06 42.12
N GLU A 196 22.02 -23.03 40.92
CA GLU A 196 23.30 -22.32 40.74
C GLU A 196 23.32 -21.52 39.43
N GLY A 197 23.06 -20.21 39.56
CA GLY A 197 23.29 -19.23 38.52
C GLY A 197 22.13 -18.25 38.37
N ASP A 198 22.03 -17.31 39.31
CA ASP A 198 21.28 -16.06 39.13
C ASP A 198 21.69 -15.39 37.81
N VAL A 199 20.78 -15.42 36.83
CA VAL A 199 20.71 -14.41 35.79
C VAL A 199 19.26 -13.96 35.75
N ASP A 200 19.06 -12.75 36.28
CA ASP A 200 17.78 -12.11 36.47
C ASP A 200 16.91 -12.03 35.21
N PRO A 201 15.58 -11.88 35.38
CA PRO A 201 14.60 -11.95 34.32
C PRO A 201 14.48 -10.61 33.58
N PHE A 202 14.49 -10.67 32.25
CA PHE A 202 13.79 -9.72 31.37
C PHE A 202 13.97 -8.22 31.70
N GLU A 203 15.13 -7.64 31.40
CA GLU A 203 15.13 -6.26 30.92
C GLU A 203 14.81 -6.26 29.43
N GLU A 204 13.58 -5.89 29.11
CA GLU A 204 13.11 -5.52 27.78
C GLU A 204 13.71 -4.16 27.41
N LYS A 205 15.03 -4.10 27.25
CA LYS A 205 15.78 -2.97 26.71
C LYS A 205 16.75 -3.51 25.68
N ASP A 206 16.24 -3.69 24.47
CA ASP A 206 16.96 -3.32 23.26
C ASP A 206 15.97 -3.33 22.10
N GLY A 207 15.83 -2.16 21.50
CA GLY A 207 14.91 -1.90 20.42
C GLY A 207 15.07 -2.93 19.30
N LEU A 208 13.93 -3.47 18.87
CA LEU A 208 13.79 -4.14 17.60
C LEU A 208 14.27 -3.20 16.49
N ILE A 209 15.54 -3.31 16.07
CA ILE A 209 16.05 -2.59 14.90
C ILE A 209 15.29 -3.16 13.70
N PRO A 210 14.39 -2.38 13.05
CA PRO A 210 13.63 -2.89 11.92
C PRO A 210 14.58 -3.04 10.73
N LEU A 211 14.39 -4.12 9.97
CA LEU A 211 15.04 -4.30 8.68
C LEU A 211 14.76 -3.08 7.79
N PRO A 212 15.77 -2.47 7.15
CA PRO A 212 15.54 -1.38 6.19
C PRO A 212 14.64 -1.90 5.08
N GLY A 213 13.41 -1.35 4.99
CA GLY A 213 12.44 -1.69 3.95
C GLY A 213 11.14 -2.36 4.40
N SER A 214 10.97 -2.69 5.69
CA SER A 214 9.66 -3.17 6.20
C SER A 214 9.05 -2.18 7.18
N TYR A 215 8.24 -1.25 6.65
CA TYR A 215 7.35 -0.44 7.48
C TYR A 215 6.22 -1.33 8.05
N HIS A 216 6.29 -1.66 9.34
CA HIS A 216 5.19 -2.30 10.07
C HIS A 216 4.72 -1.41 11.22
N LYS A 217 3.59 -0.72 11.00
CA LYS A 217 2.84 0.11 11.97
C LYS A 217 2.28 -0.67 13.18
N LYS A 218 2.71 -1.92 13.42
CA LYS A 218 2.08 -2.86 14.38
C LYS A 218 2.64 -2.78 15.82
N THR A 219 3.84 -2.24 16.03
CA THR A 219 4.55 -2.29 17.33
C THR A 219 4.02 -1.30 18.38
N ALA A 220 3.46 -0.16 17.97
CA ALA A 220 2.86 0.79 18.91
C ALA A 220 1.54 0.26 19.51
N ARG A 221 0.76 -0.50 18.71
CA ARG A 221 -0.54 -1.06 19.14
C ARG A 221 -0.40 -2.25 20.09
N SER A 222 0.65 -3.07 19.95
CA SER A 222 0.89 -4.22 20.83
C SER A 222 1.33 -3.81 22.23
N SER A 223 2.16 -2.75 22.35
CA SER A 223 2.55 -2.18 23.64
C SER A 223 1.35 -1.55 24.38
N ALA A 224 0.50 -0.82 23.65
CA ALA A 224 -0.74 -0.27 24.21
C ALA A 224 -1.74 -1.36 24.68
N MET A 225 -1.85 -2.48 23.95
CA MET A 225 -2.68 -3.62 24.35
C MET A 225 -2.13 -4.34 25.58
N ALA A 226 -0.81 -4.52 25.69
CA ALA A 226 -0.19 -5.17 26.85
C ALA A 226 -0.39 -4.38 28.15
N ASN A 227 -0.44 -3.05 28.06
CA ASN A 227 -0.77 -2.17 29.19
C ASN A 227 -2.27 -2.19 29.53
N SER A 228 -3.15 -2.31 28.52
CA SER A 228 -4.60 -2.42 28.72
C SER A 228 -5.03 -3.72 29.41
N LEU A 229 -4.29 -4.81 29.22
CA LEU A 229 -4.57 -6.12 29.85
C LEU A 229 -4.17 -6.19 31.33
N LYS A 230 -3.32 -5.26 31.80
CA LYS A 230 -2.89 -5.14 33.20
C LYS A 230 -3.77 -4.21 34.04
N ALA A 231 -4.67 -3.46 33.41
CA ALA A 231 -5.54 -2.51 34.11
C ALA A 231 -6.84 -3.19 34.57
N GLU A 232 -7.18 -3.03 35.84
CA GLU A 232 -8.45 -3.52 36.39
C GLU A 232 -9.65 -2.82 35.73
N PRO A 233 -10.79 -3.51 35.54
CA PRO A 233 -11.96 -2.93 34.88
C PRO A 233 -12.59 -1.83 35.74
N VAL A 234 -12.40 -0.58 35.33
CA VAL A 234 -13.00 0.60 35.98
C VAL A 234 -14.48 0.72 35.54
N PRO A 235 -15.43 0.99 36.45
CA PRO A 235 -16.85 1.13 36.10
C PRO A 235 -17.10 2.28 35.11
N GLU A 236 -18.05 2.07 34.19
CA GLU A 236 -18.33 2.93 33.02
C GLU A 236 -18.61 4.41 33.36
N PHE A 237 -19.07 4.69 34.58
CA PHE A 237 -19.32 6.04 35.08
C PHE A 237 -18.03 6.85 35.29
N ASP A 238 -16.97 6.20 35.79
CA ASP A 238 -15.68 6.85 36.04
C ASP A 238 -14.89 7.07 34.75
N ILE A 239 -15.11 6.22 33.73
CA ILE A 239 -14.54 6.39 32.38
C ILE A 239 -15.09 7.67 31.74
N ARG A 240 -16.41 7.89 31.80
CA ARG A 240 -17.02 9.10 31.21
C ARG A 240 -16.62 10.38 31.93
N LYS A 241 -16.35 10.31 33.24
CA LYS A 241 -15.86 11.47 34.01
C LYS A 241 -14.41 11.79 33.64
N LYS A 242 -13.54 10.78 33.60
CA LYS A 242 -12.14 10.92 33.16
C LYS A 242 -12.02 11.37 31.70
N ASP A 243 -12.87 10.86 30.81
CA ASP A 243 -12.85 11.28 29.40
C ASP A 243 -13.30 12.74 29.22
N LYS A 244 -14.24 13.21 30.05
CA LYS A 244 -14.62 14.63 30.08
C LYS A 244 -13.50 15.50 30.64
N GLU A 245 -12.87 15.11 31.74
CA GLU A 245 -11.74 15.82 32.35
C GLU A 245 -10.54 15.86 31.40
N ALA A 246 -10.19 14.75 30.76
CA ALA A 246 -9.13 14.66 29.76
C ALA A 246 -9.44 15.45 28.47
N SER A 247 -10.72 15.57 28.10
CA SER A 247 -11.14 16.40 26.95
C SER A 247 -11.02 17.89 27.26
N ILE A 248 -11.23 18.28 28.52
CA ILE A 248 -11.03 19.67 28.98
C ILE A 248 -9.53 19.96 29.04
N GLU A 249 -8.72 19.09 29.63
CA GLU A 249 -7.26 19.26 29.67
C GLU A 249 -6.63 19.34 28.28
N ARG A 250 -7.04 18.50 27.33
CA ARG A 250 -6.55 18.60 25.94
C ARG A 250 -6.98 19.90 25.26
N ARG A 251 -8.16 20.43 25.58
CA ARG A 251 -8.63 21.70 25.05
C ARG A 251 -7.81 22.86 25.60
N ASP A 252 -7.47 22.80 26.88
CA ASP A 252 -6.66 23.80 27.56
C ASP A 252 -5.19 23.73 27.11
N GLU A 253 -4.64 22.53 26.87
CA GLU A 253 -3.30 22.35 26.28
C GLU A 253 -3.21 22.86 24.83
N VAL A 254 -4.24 22.61 24.01
CA VAL A 254 -4.29 23.13 22.64
C VAL A 254 -4.44 24.64 22.66
N SER A 255 -5.22 25.19 23.58
CA SER A 255 -5.32 26.63 23.80
C SER A 255 -3.97 27.24 24.20
N ALA A 256 -3.24 26.63 25.13
CA ALA A 256 -1.94 27.10 25.60
C ALA A 256 -0.84 26.99 24.53
N LYS A 257 -0.87 25.94 23.71
CA LYS A 257 0.05 25.82 22.56
C LYS A 257 -0.27 26.83 21.48
N LYS A 258 -1.55 27.16 21.28
CA LYS A 258 -1.96 28.18 20.31
C LYS A 258 -1.50 29.57 20.74
N SER A 259 -1.59 29.92 22.03
CA SER A 259 -1.05 31.18 22.54
C SER A 259 0.48 31.24 22.47
N GLN A 260 1.18 30.13 22.73
CA GLN A 260 2.65 30.08 22.57
C GLN A 260 3.10 30.23 21.11
N ILE A 261 2.32 29.70 20.15
CA ILE A 261 2.62 29.87 18.73
C ILE A 261 2.36 31.31 18.29
N GLU A 262 1.27 31.93 18.77
CA GLU A 262 0.99 33.35 18.50
C GLU A 262 2.09 34.28 19.07
N GLU A 263 2.63 33.99 20.27
CA GLU A 263 3.77 34.74 20.82
C GLU A 263 5.06 34.57 19.99
N ILE A 264 5.34 33.36 19.47
CA ILE A 264 6.51 33.11 18.61
C ILE A 264 6.36 33.78 17.24
N GLU A 265 5.17 33.75 16.65
CA GLU A 265 4.89 34.43 15.37
C GLU A 265 5.03 35.96 15.52
N GLU A 266 4.60 36.55 16.65
CA GLU A 266 4.82 37.97 16.94
C GLU A 266 6.31 38.32 17.13
N GLU A 267 7.10 37.47 17.82
CA GLU A 267 8.55 37.67 17.96
C GLU A 267 9.29 37.57 16.60
N GLU A 268 8.91 36.61 15.73
CA GLU A 268 9.48 36.47 14.39
C GLU A 268 9.15 37.68 13.49
N GLU A 269 7.92 38.23 13.57
CA GLU A 269 7.54 39.44 12.83
C GLU A 269 8.33 40.68 13.30
N GLU A 270 8.58 40.83 14.62
CA GLU A 270 9.40 41.92 15.15
C GLU A 270 10.88 41.82 14.70
N GLU A 271 11.44 40.61 14.64
CA GLU A 271 12.80 40.37 14.13
C GLU A 271 12.91 40.71 12.64
N GLU A 272 11.93 40.29 11.82
CA GLU A 272 11.89 40.65 10.39
C GLU A 272 11.78 42.17 10.17
N GLU A 273 10.97 42.87 10.97
CA GLU A 273 10.88 44.33 10.92
C GLU A 273 12.20 45.04 11.30
N GLU A 274 12.94 44.50 12.27
CA GLU A 274 14.26 45.03 12.64
C GLU A 274 15.29 44.82 11.53
N GLU A 275 15.28 43.67 10.86
CA GLU A 275 16.16 43.41 9.71
C GLU A 275 15.86 44.34 8.55
N ILE A 276 14.58 44.59 8.25
CA ILE A 276 14.16 45.55 7.21
C ILE A 276 14.61 46.97 7.55
N LYS A 277 14.48 47.40 8.83
CA LYS A 277 14.97 48.71 9.28
C LYS A 277 16.48 48.84 9.12
N LYS A 278 17.25 47.81 9.50
CA LYS A 278 18.72 47.78 9.33
C LYS A 278 19.11 47.85 7.85
N ALA A 279 18.38 47.15 6.96
CA ALA A 279 18.62 47.21 5.53
C ALA A 279 18.34 48.61 4.94
N MET A 280 17.23 49.25 5.35
CA MET A 280 16.93 50.63 4.94
C MET A 280 17.97 51.64 5.43
N GLU A 281 18.48 51.49 6.65
CA GLU A 281 19.53 52.36 7.19
C GLU A 281 20.85 52.21 6.40
N GLN A 282 21.20 50.98 6.01
CA GLN A 282 22.37 50.72 5.15
C GLN A 282 22.22 51.36 3.77
N GLU A 283 21.05 51.29 3.13
CA GLU A 283 20.81 51.96 1.85
C GLU A 283 20.93 53.50 1.96
N VAL A 284 20.43 54.08 3.06
CA VAL A 284 20.56 55.52 3.32
C VAL A 284 22.02 55.92 3.52
N ASP A 285 22.81 55.13 4.26
CA ASP A 285 24.24 55.36 4.46
C ASP A 285 25.03 55.25 3.14
N GLU A 286 24.69 54.28 2.29
CA GLU A 286 25.28 54.14 0.96
C GLU A 286 24.94 55.33 0.04
N GLU A 287 23.70 55.81 0.08
CA GLU A 287 23.30 57.03 -0.62
C GLU A 287 24.04 58.27 -0.14
N GLN A 288 24.23 58.41 1.19
CA GLN A 288 24.98 59.53 1.75
C GLN A 288 26.44 59.49 1.32
N LYS A 289 27.09 58.32 1.37
CA LYS A 289 28.44 58.12 0.85
C LYS A 289 28.54 58.43 -0.65
N ALA A 290 27.54 58.05 -1.44
CA ALA A 290 27.50 58.35 -2.86
C ALA A 290 27.31 59.86 -3.14
N LYS A 291 26.52 60.56 -2.31
CA LYS A 291 26.34 62.02 -2.39
C LYS A 291 27.62 62.77 -2.00
N GLU A 292 28.31 62.31 -0.95
CA GLU A 292 29.62 62.85 -0.57
C GLU A 292 30.69 62.61 -1.64
N HIS A 293 30.72 61.42 -2.22
CA HIS A 293 31.61 61.13 -3.35
C HIS A 293 31.34 62.06 -4.54
N ARG A 294 30.06 62.25 -4.92
CA ARG A 294 29.69 63.21 -5.98
C ARG A 294 30.05 64.65 -5.62
N ARG A 295 29.95 65.04 -4.36
CA ARG A 295 30.35 66.38 -3.89
C ARG A 295 31.86 66.57 -3.98
N LEU A 296 32.65 65.58 -3.55
CA LEU A 296 34.11 65.59 -3.68
C LEU A 296 34.55 65.60 -5.15
N GLU A 297 33.83 64.89 -6.03
CA GLU A 297 34.04 64.97 -7.49
C GLU A 297 33.68 66.33 -8.06
N ALA A 298 32.59 66.95 -7.59
CA ALA A 298 32.19 68.30 -8.01
C ALA A 298 33.19 69.37 -7.53
N GLU A 299 33.73 69.25 -6.31
CA GLU A 299 34.79 70.13 -5.81
C GLU A 299 36.11 69.94 -6.55
N ARG A 300 36.34 68.76 -7.14
CA ARG A 300 37.50 68.47 -8.00
C ARG A 300 37.36 69.09 -9.41
N VAL A 301 36.16 69.48 -9.83
CA VAL A 301 35.87 70.08 -11.15
C VAL A 301 35.52 71.56 -10.98
N MET A 302 36.54 72.42 -10.98
CA MET A 302 36.39 73.88 -11.07
C MET A 302 36.01 74.31 -12.50
N PRO A 303 34.98 75.16 -12.74
CA PRO A 303 34.69 75.65 -14.08
C PRO A 303 35.28 77.05 -14.35
N LEU A 304 35.99 77.15 -15.48
CA LEU A 304 36.46 78.39 -16.11
C LEU A 304 35.35 79.06 -16.94
N SER A 305 35.04 80.32 -16.57
CA SER A 305 34.66 81.51 -17.37
C SER A 305 33.73 81.45 -18.62
N MET A 306 32.70 82.32 -18.60
CA MET A 306 32.15 83.20 -19.68
C MET A 306 31.39 82.49 -20.85
N THR A 307 30.27 82.94 -21.46
CA THR A 307 29.55 84.22 -21.56
C THR A 307 28.18 84.02 -22.28
N ALA A 308 27.20 84.88 -21.93
CA ALA A 308 26.21 85.56 -22.79
C ALA A 308 24.90 84.90 -23.34
N LYS A 309 23.77 85.50 -22.89
CA LYS A 309 22.51 85.89 -23.59
C LYS A 309 21.58 84.73 -24.06
N GLN A 310 20.25 84.74 -23.94
CA GLN A 310 19.21 85.78 -23.83
C GLN A 310 17.89 85.13 -23.31
N LYS A 311 17.08 85.86 -22.51
CA LYS A 311 15.65 85.60 -22.19
C LYS A 311 14.75 86.11 -23.36
N PRO A 312 13.38 86.00 -23.41
CA PRO A 312 12.43 85.72 -22.30
C PRO A 312 11.07 85.01 -22.62
N ASP A 313 10.27 84.83 -21.55
CA ASP A 313 8.79 84.94 -21.44
C ASP A 313 7.85 83.87 -22.06
N ALA A 314 6.69 83.50 -21.49
CA ALA A 314 6.00 83.86 -20.24
C ALA A 314 4.75 82.99 -20.03
N SER A 315 4.23 83.06 -18.79
CA SER A 315 2.81 83.01 -18.38
C SER A 315 2.14 81.62 -18.25
N SER A 316 1.33 81.30 -17.24
CA SER A 316 0.69 82.12 -16.19
C SER A 316 0.12 81.27 -15.04
N SER A 317 0.34 81.76 -13.81
CA SER A 317 -0.62 81.99 -12.70
C SER A 317 -1.73 80.94 -12.45
N SER A 318 -1.73 80.20 -11.33
CA SER A 318 -2.05 80.58 -9.93
C SER A 318 -3.51 81.02 -9.69
N LYS A 319 -4.23 80.28 -8.81
CA LYS A 319 -4.73 80.74 -7.49
C LYS A 319 -5.64 79.68 -6.80
N ASN A 320 -5.37 79.48 -5.51
CA ASN A 320 -6.14 78.77 -4.45
C ASN A 320 -7.44 79.56 -4.09
N PRO A 321 -8.29 79.23 -3.06
CA PRO A 321 -8.13 78.30 -1.92
C PRO A 321 -9.42 77.59 -1.40
N ALA A 322 -9.28 76.96 -0.22
CA ALA A 322 -10.21 76.20 0.63
C ALA A 322 -11.58 76.84 0.98
N VAL A 323 -12.52 76.02 1.51
CA VAL A 323 -13.35 76.24 2.72
C VAL A 323 -14.30 75.03 2.98
N GLU A 324 -14.68 74.94 4.26
CA GLU A 324 -15.40 74.02 5.15
C GLU A 324 -16.79 73.43 4.79
N GLU A 325 -17.11 72.35 5.50
CA GLU A 325 -18.36 71.91 6.19
C GLU A 325 -19.77 72.13 5.57
N GLU A 326 -20.61 71.07 5.54
CA GLU A 326 -21.79 70.90 6.42
C GLU A 326 -22.71 69.71 6.02
N GLU A 327 -23.56 69.35 6.98
CA GLU A 327 -24.41 68.18 7.15
C GLU A 327 -25.70 68.11 6.29
N SER A 328 -26.39 66.95 6.41
CA SER A 328 -27.84 66.84 6.70
C SER A 328 -28.82 66.33 5.61
N CYS A 329 -29.34 65.13 5.92
CA CYS A 329 -30.74 64.67 5.95
C CYS A 329 -31.71 64.64 4.73
N ARG A 330 -32.24 63.40 4.54
CA ARG A 330 -33.65 62.95 4.40
C ARG A 330 -34.51 63.32 3.17
N ASN A 331 -35.01 62.25 2.53
CA ASN A 331 -36.43 61.81 2.47
C ASN A 331 -36.43 60.36 1.90
N LYS A 332 -36.86 59.28 2.57
CA LYS A 332 -38.17 58.82 3.12
C LYS A 332 -39.35 58.71 2.14
N LYS A 333 -39.77 57.47 1.89
CA LYS A 333 -41.15 56.87 1.84
C LYS A 333 -40.95 55.34 1.56
N GLU A 334 -41.27 54.37 2.43
CA GLU A 334 -42.57 53.91 3.00
C GLU A 334 -43.59 53.59 1.86
N ALA A 335 -44.28 52.44 1.75
CA ALA A 335 -44.60 51.34 2.67
C ALA A 335 -45.20 50.10 1.91
N GLU A 336 -45.21 48.94 2.60
CA GLU A 336 -46.24 47.83 2.66
C GLU A 336 -46.66 47.08 1.38
N GLU A 337 -47.00 45.78 1.33
CA GLU A 337 -47.52 44.71 2.22
C GLU A 337 -46.81 43.38 1.83
N GLY A 338 -46.76 42.24 2.53
CA GLY A 338 -47.56 41.65 3.60
C GLY A 338 -47.79 40.14 3.29
N ASP A 339 -47.70 39.29 4.32
CA ASP A 339 -48.24 37.91 4.45
C ASP A 339 -47.62 36.72 3.70
N LEU A 340 -47.62 35.47 4.20
CA LEU A 340 -47.52 34.78 5.51
C LEU A 340 -47.74 33.27 5.20
N GLY A 341 -47.17 32.34 6.00
CA GLY A 341 -47.67 30.96 6.20
C GLY A 341 -47.23 29.90 5.15
N LYS A 342 -46.47 28.82 5.39
CA LYS A 342 -46.33 27.81 6.46
C LYS A 342 -47.28 26.59 6.31
N GLU A 343 -46.70 25.38 6.53
CA GLU A 343 -47.32 24.06 6.84
C GLU A 343 -47.88 23.25 5.64
N LEU A 344 -48.01 21.90 5.60
CA LEU A 344 -47.57 20.69 6.33
C LEU A 344 -48.06 19.47 5.48
N ALA A 345 -47.36 18.35 5.57
CA ALA A 345 -47.81 16.93 5.63
C ALA A 345 -48.90 16.29 4.71
N SER A 346 -48.63 14.98 4.44
CA SER A 346 -49.53 13.86 4.08
C SER A 346 -50.03 13.77 2.62
N GLY A 347 -50.22 12.62 1.95
CA GLY A 347 -50.14 11.19 2.28
C GLY A 347 -50.96 10.38 1.22
N LYS A 348 -50.82 9.03 1.22
CA LYS A 348 -51.66 7.97 0.57
C LYS A 348 -51.48 7.73 -0.95
N ASN A 349 -51.63 6.54 -1.55
CA ASN A 349 -52.09 5.17 -1.19
C ASN A 349 -51.69 4.18 -2.33
N VAL A 350 -51.32 2.91 -2.05
CA VAL A 350 -52.07 1.61 -2.22
C VAL A 350 -52.09 1.03 -3.65
N GLU A 351 -51.61 -0.22 -3.80
CA GLU A 351 -52.35 -1.33 -4.41
C GLU A 351 -51.76 -2.69 -3.96
N GLU A 352 -52.64 -3.49 -3.36
CA GLU A 352 -52.50 -4.91 -3.01
C GLU A 352 -53.17 -5.73 -4.12
N GLU A 353 -52.64 -6.92 -4.44
CA GLU A 353 -53.44 -8.01 -5.00
C GLU A 353 -53.11 -9.32 -4.26
N GLU A 354 -54.14 -9.89 -3.63
CA GLU A 354 -54.22 -11.28 -3.17
C GLU A 354 -54.99 -12.11 -4.20
N GLU A 355 -54.63 -13.39 -4.39
CA GLU A 355 -55.60 -14.47 -4.66
C GLU A 355 -54.99 -15.86 -4.33
N ASN A 356 -55.45 -16.45 -3.22
CA ASN A 356 -56.12 -17.77 -3.04
C ASN A 356 -55.78 -18.96 -3.99
N ASP A 357 -55.87 -20.24 -3.62
CA ASP A 357 -55.93 -21.06 -2.38
C ASP A 357 -55.99 -22.56 -2.82
N GLU A 358 -55.88 -23.51 -1.87
CA GLU A 358 -56.27 -24.95 -1.93
C GLU A 358 -55.36 -25.96 -2.72
N ASP A 359 -55.07 -27.21 -2.32
CA ASP A 359 -55.65 -28.10 -1.30
C ASP A 359 -54.74 -29.33 -0.98
N LYS A 360 -54.89 -29.93 0.21
CA LYS A 360 -54.26 -31.21 0.63
C LYS A 360 -55.11 -32.43 0.21
N PRO A 361 -54.59 -33.68 0.25
CA PRO A 361 -54.86 -34.51 1.44
C PRO A 361 -53.71 -35.44 1.87
N ALA A 362 -53.76 -35.80 3.15
CA ALA A 362 -52.82 -36.62 3.89
C ALA A 362 -53.07 -38.14 3.72
N ASN A 363 -52.01 -38.95 3.87
CA ASN A 363 -52.17 -40.26 4.52
C ASN A 363 -50.91 -40.70 5.30
N LYS A 364 -51.18 -41.28 6.47
CA LYS A 364 -50.27 -41.68 7.55
C LYS A 364 -49.30 -42.80 7.17
N ARG A 365 -48.09 -42.76 7.73
CA ARG A 365 -47.42 -43.90 8.39
C ARG A 365 -46.38 -43.39 9.39
N GLU A 366 -46.69 -43.58 10.66
CA GLU A 366 -45.79 -43.38 11.80
C GLU A 366 -44.98 -44.66 12.00
N SER A 367 -43.64 -44.59 11.95
CA SER A 367 -42.74 -45.39 12.79
C SER A 367 -41.27 -45.01 12.53
N SER A 368 -40.75 -44.05 13.29
CA SER A 368 -39.31 -43.84 13.60
C SER A 368 -39.12 -42.39 14.07
N ARG A 369 -39.62 -42.05 15.27
CA ARG A 369 -39.48 -40.68 15.81
C ARG A 369 -38.85 -40.63 17.19
N SER A 370 -38.39 -41.76 17.73
CA SER A 370 -37.67 -41.81 18.99
C SER A 370 -36.19 -41.46 18.83
N ASP A 371 -35.54 -41.91 17.74
CA ASP A 371 -34.06 -41.87 17.71
C ASP A 371 -33.51 -40.52 17.23
N VAL A 372 -34.31 -39.73 16.51
CA VAL A 372 -33.94 -38.39 16.01
C VAL A 372 -34.07 -37.32 17.11
N ALA A 373 -34.95 -37.55 18.10
CA ALA A 373 -35.22 -36.57 19.16
C ALA A 373 -34.10 -36.51 20.20
N ASP A 374 -33.38 -37.61 20.40
CA ASP A 374 -32.30 -37.70 21.37
C ASP A 374 -30.98 -37.11 20.84
N GLU A 375 -30.73 -37.15 19.53
CA GLU A 375 -29.58 -36.47 18.91
C GLU A 375 -29.75 -34.94 18.83
N GLU A 376 -30.96 -34.45 18.53
CA GLU A 376 -31.25 -33.00 18.45
C GLU A 376 -31.10 -32.30 19.82
N LYS A 377 -31.37 -33.03 20.91
CA LYS A 377 -31.23 -32.52 22.29
C LYS A 377 -29.77 -32.51 22.75
N LEU A 378 -28.94 -33.42 22.24
CA LEU A 378 -27.51 -33.51 22.54
C LEU A 378 -26.69 -32.40 21.85
N LEU A 379 -27.14 -31.92 20.68
CA LEU A 379 -26.43 -30.95 19.85
C LEU A 379 -26.95 -29.51 19.95
N GLY A 380 -27.95 -29.25 20.80
CA GLY A 380 -28.46 -27.89 21.06
C GLY A 380 -28.94 -27.14 19.82
N ARG A 381 -29.43 -27.84 18.79
CA ARG A 381 -29.92 -27.20 17.55
C ARG A 381 -31.37 -26.75 17.72
N LYS A 382 -31.68 -25.51 17.31
CA LYS A 382 -33.08 -25.06 17.16
C LYS A 382 -33.69 -25.73 15.93
N LYS A 383 -34.96 -26.17 16.03
CA LYS A 383 -35.72 -26.69 14.88
C LYS A 383 -35.69 -25.69 13.73
N GLY A 384 -35.19 -26.13 12.57
CA GLY A 384 -35.19 -25.35 11.33
C GLY A 384 -33.88 -24.64 10.95
N ALA A 385 -32.75 -24.92 11.62
CA ALA A 385 -31.45 -24.45 11.13
C ALA A 385 -31.03 -25.19 9.85
N SER A 386 -30.80 -24.47 8.75
CA SER A 386 -30.27 -25.03 7.52
C SER A 386 -28.89 -25.66 7.75
N LEU A 387 -28.64 -26.82 7.14
CA LEU A 387 -27.40 -27.56 7.28
C LEU A 387 -26.23 -26.69 6.77
N ASN A 388 -25.19 -26.49 7.59
CA ASN A 388 -24.00 -25.74 7.18
C ASN A 388 -23.34 -26.41 5.97
N ARG A 389 -22.73 -25.62 5.07
CA ARG A 389 -22.03 -26.12 3.86
C ARG A 389 -21.04 -27.26 4.17
N TRP A 390 -20.26 -27.11 5.24
CA TRP A 390 -19.28 -28.10 5.70
C TRP A 390 -19.95 -29.40 6.21
N ASP A 391 -21.09 -29.28 6.89
CA ASP A 391 -21.86 -30.43 7.37
C ASP A 391 -22.49 -31.19 6.19
N ALA A 392 -22.98 -30.46 5.18
CA ALA A 392 -23.53 -31.02 3.95
C ALA A 392 -22.44 -31.76 3.14
N GLU A 393 -21.25 -31.18 3.04
CA GLU A 393 -20.08 -31.83 2.43
C GLU A 393 -19.63 -33.07 3.23
N ALA A 394 -19.68 -33.04 4.56
CA ALA A 394 -19.37 -34.21 5.40
C ALA A 394 -20.41 -35.34 5.23
N VAL A 395 -21.70 -35.01 5.09
CA VAL A 395 -22.76 -35.98 4.79
C VAL A 395 -22.55 -36.59 3.40
N ALA A 396 -22.20 -35.78 2.40
CA ALA A 396 -21.86 -36.28 1.06
C ALA A 396 -20.65 -37.22 1.08
N GLN A 397 -19.59 -36.90 1.84
CA GLN A 397 -18.43 -37.77 1.99
C GLN A 397 -18.78 -39.11 2.64
N LYS A 398 -19.64 -39.14 3.66
CA LYS A 398 -20.12 -40.39 4.27
C LYS A 398 -20.84 -41.28 3.26
N HIS A 399 -21.74 -40.70 2.46
CA HIS A 399 -22.43 -41.45 1.42
C HIS A 399 -21.48 -41.97 0.34
N ARG A 400 -20.45 -41.22 -0.06
CA ARG A 400 -19.40 -41.69 -0.98
C ARG A 400 -18.61 -42.88 -0.41
N MET A 401 -18.21 -42.82 0.86
CA MET A 401 -17.51 -43.92 1.54
C MET A 401 -18.35 -45.20 1.61
N ILE A 402 -19.66 -45.03 1.83
CA ILE A 402 -20.63 -46.14 1.83
C ILE A 402 -20.81 -46.70 0.41
N GLY A 403 -20.89 -45.83 -0.60
CA GLY A 403 -20.97 -46.23 -2.01
C GLY A 403 -19.76 -47.06 -2.45
N ASP A 404 -18.54 -46.66 -2.08
CA ASP A 404 -17.32 -47.43 -2.32
C ASP A 404 -17.36 -48.81 -1.66
N ALA A 405 -17.93 -48.91 -0.45
CA ALA A 405 -18.05 -50.18 0.26
C ALA A 405 -19.05 -51.12 -0.42
N TYR A 406 -20.21 -50.60 -0.86
CA TYR A 406 -21.21 -51.38 -1.61
C TYR A 406 -20.68 -51.83 -2.98
N PHE A 407 -19.93 -50.97 -3.67
CA PHE A 407 -19.30 -51.33 -4.94
C PHE A 407 -18.27 -52.44 -4.78
N LYS A 408 -17.41 -52.36 -3.76
CA LYS A 408 -16.45 -53.43 -3.40
C LYS A 408 -17.14 -54.74 -3.03
N ALA A 409 -18.35 -54.68 -2.47
CA ALA A 409 -19.18 -55.83 -2.16
C ALA A 409 -19.97 -56.37 -3.38
N GLY A 410 -19.86 -55.74 -4.56
CA GLY A 410 -20.57 -56.15 -5.78
C GLY A 410 -22.02 -55.66 -5.88
N MET A 411 -22.48 -54.84 -4.95
CA MET A 411 -23.83 -54.26 -4.93
C MET A 411 -23.83 -52.90 -5.65
N VAL A 412 -23.81 -52.93 -6.99
CA VAL A 412 -23.63 -51.73 -7.83
C VAL A 412 -24.83 -50.78 -7.78
N GLU A 413 -26.05 -51.30 -7.67
CA GLU A 413 -27.25 -50.45 -7.57
C GLU A 413 -27.28 -49.61 -6.29
N ASP A 414 -26.90 -50.21 -5.16
CA ASP A 414 -26.84 -49.51 -3.88
C ASP A 414 -25.68 -48.50 -3.84
N ALA A 415 -24.57 -48.78 -4.52
CA ALA A 415 -23.50 -47.80 -4.74
C ALA A 415 -23.99 -46.58 -5.54
N LYS A 416 -24.76 -46.80 -6.63
CA LYS A 416 -25.38 -45.71 -7.42
C LYS A 416 -26.37 -44.88 -6.59
N ARG A 417 -27.17 -45.52 -5.72
CA ARG A 417 -28.10 -44.84 -4.80
C ARG A 417 -27.36 -43.95 -3.81
N HIS A 418 -26.27 -44.42 -3.22
CA HIS A 418 -25.49 -43.63 -2.28
C HIS A 418 -24.74 -42.47 -2.95
N GLU A 419 -24.31 -42.61 -4.20
CA GLU A 419 -23.77 -41.48 -4.97
C GLU A 419 -24.83 -40.40 -5.25
N ALA A 420 -26.07 -40.81 -5.56
CA ALA A 420 -27.18 -39.88 -5.74
C ALA A 420 -27.50 -39.13 -4.44
N LEU A 421 -27.52 -39.81 -3.29
CA LEU A 421 -27.69 -39.18 -1.98
C LEU A 421 -26.54 -38.23 -1.64
N ALA A 422 -25.30 -38.56 -2.01
CA ALA A 422 -24.16 -37.67 -1.86
C ALA A 422 -24.31 -36.39 -2.70
N ARG A 423 -24.87 -36.52 -3.92
CA ARG A 423 -25.15 -35.39 -4.82
C ARG A 423 -26.27 -34.51 -4.29
N GLU A 424 -27.34 -35.10 -3.77
CA GLU A 424 -28.43 -34.35 -3.14
C GLU A 424 -27.94 -33.58 -1.90
N ALA A 425 -27.02 -34.19 -1.13
CA ALA A 425 -26.43 -33.56 0.04
C ALA A 425 -25.50 -32.37 -0.31
N ALA A 426 -24.67 -32.48 -1.36
CA ALA A 426 -23.77 -31.41 -1.78
C ALA A 426 -23.77 -31.18 -3.30
N PRO A 427 -24.81 -30.51 -3.86
CA PRO A 427 -24.95 -30.31 -5.30
C PRO A 427 -23.85 -29.45 -5.96
N TRP A 428 -23.12 -28.64 -5.17
CA TRP A 428 -22.09 -27.70 -5.64
C TRP A 428 -20.67 -28.29 -5.69
N VAL A 429 -20.47 -29.53 -5.24
CA VAL A 429 -19.15 -30.18 -5.27
C VAL A 429 -18.98 -30.86 -6.64
N GLU A 430 -18.31 -30.16 -7.57
CA GLU A 430 -18.09 -30.61 -8.96
C GLU A 430 -16.92 -31.60 -9.14
N ASP A 431 -16.24 -32.00 -8.06
CA ASP A 431 -15.08 -32.90 -8.14
C ASP A 431 -15.47 -34.34 -8.53
N GLN A 432 -14.96 -34.76 -9.70
CA GLN A 432 -14.90 -36.10 -10.29
C GLN A 432 -16.05 -37.07 -9.94
N LEU A 433 -17.03 -37.14 -10.86
CA LEU A 433 -18.12 -38.12 -10.84
C LEU A 433 -17.57 -39.54 -10.68
N ARG A 434 -17.87 -40.21 -9.56
CA ARG A 434 -17.60 -41.64 -9.42
C ARG A 434 -18.70 -42.40 -10.14
N VAL A 435 -18.36 -42.93 -11.30
CA VAL A 435 -19.29 -43.77 -12.07
C VAL A 435 -19.12 -45.20 -11.60
N TYR A 436 -20.08 -45.70 -10.83
CA TYR A 436 -20.16 -47.13 -10.50
C TYR A 436 -20.82 -47.84 -11.68
N GLU A 437 -20.04 -48.59 -12.46
CA GLU A 437 -20.54 -49.34 -13.62
C GLU A 437 -20.50 -50.84 -13.34
N THR A 438 -21.45 -51.58 -13.91
CA THR A 438 -21.31 -53.04 -14.02
C THR A 438 -20.34 -53.36 -15.16
N LYS A 439 -19.72 -54.54 -15.13
CA LYS A 439 -18.80 -54.99 -16.20
C LYS A 439 -19.46 -54.98 -17.58
N GLU A 440 -20.77 -55.27 -17.65
CA GLU A 440 -21.55 -55.25 -18.87
C GLU A 440 -21.78 -53.81 -19.40
N GLU A 441 -21.99 -52.85 -18.50
CA GLU A 441 -22.11 -51.43 -18.85
C GLU A 441 -20.78 -50.85 -19.34
N GLU A 442 -19.66 -51.25 -18.72
CA GLU A 442 -18.31 -50.86 -19.11
C GLU A 442 -17.96 -51.38 -20.52
N GLU A 443 -18.26 -52.65 -20.81
CA GLU A 443 -18.06 -53.24 -22.14
C GLU A 443 -18.90 -52.56 -23.23
N LEU A 444 -20.15 -52.21 -22.91
CA LEU A 444 -21.04 -51.49 -23.84
C LEU A 444 -20.54 -50.06 -24.12
N ARG A 445 -20.00 -49.36 -23.11
CA ARG A 445 -19.39 -48.03 -23.31
C ARG A 445 -18.16 -48.12 -24.20
N LEU A 446 -17.30 -49.10 -23.93
CA LEU A 446 -16.09 -49.34 -24.74
C LEU A 446 -16.44 -49.70 -26.19
N GLN A 447 -17.53 -50.45 -26.42
CA GLN A 447 -18.04 -50.72 -27.77
C GLN A 447 -18.54 -49.45 -28.46
N LYS A 448 -19.32 -48.61 -27.77
CA LYS A 448 -19.79 -47.32 -28.33
C LYS A 448 -18.66 -46.35 -28.61
N GLU A 449 -17.64 -46.32 -27.75
CA GLU A 449 -16.43 -45.52 -27.99
C GLU A 449 -15.68 -46.01 -29.22
N LYS A 450 -15.51 -47.33 -29.38
CA LYS A 450 -14.91 -47.92 -30.59
C LYS A 450 -15.72 -47.66 -31.85
N GLU A 451 -17.04 -47.81 -31.80
CA GLU A 451 -17.94 -47.48 -32.92
C GLU A 451 -17.86 -46.00 -33.28
N LYS A 452 -17.76 -45.12 -32.28
CA LYS A 452 -17.61 -43.68 -32.50
C LYS A 452 -16.24 -43.35 -33.09
N GLU A 453 -15.16 -43.96 -32.59
CA GLU A 453 -13.81 -43.82 -33.15
C GLU A 453 -13.74 -44.32 -34.59
N GLU A 454 -14.41 -45.43 -34.91
CA GLU A 454 -14.49 -45.98 -36.26
C GLU A 454 -15.28 -45.05 -37.20
N LYS A 455 -16.41 -44.50 -36.72
CA LYS A 455 -17.19 -43.50 -37.43
C LYS A 455 -16.41 -42.20 -37.64
N ASP A 456 -15.70 -41.72 -36.63
CA ASP A 456 -14.88 -40.51 -36.71
C ASP A 456 -13.71 -40.73 -37.68
N ARG A 457 -13.10 -41.92 -37.70
CA ARG A 457 -12.07 -42.31 -38.68
C ARG A 457 -12.60 -42.31 -40.12
N ASP A 458 -13.81 -42.82 -40.33
CA ASP A 458 -14.45 -42.80 -41.66
C ASP A 458 -14.79 -41.37 -42.11
N THR A 459 -15.22 -40.50 -41.18
CA THR A 459 -15.42 -39.08 -41.50
C THR A 459 -14.11 -38.34 -41.82
N LEU A 460 -13.00 -38.69 -41.16
CA LEU A 460 -11.67 -38.13 -41.45
C LEU A 460 -11.13 -38.58 -42.80
N SER A 461 -11.45 -39.80 -43.25
CA SER A 461 -11.10 -40.30 -44.59
C SER A 461 -11.90 -39.63 -45.71
N ALA A 462 -13.05 -39.04 -45.41
CA ALA A 462 -13.93 -38.37 -46.38
C ALA A 462 -13.59 -36.88 -46.57
N LEU A 463 -12.66 -36.32 -45.77
CA LEU A 463 -12.20 -34.94 -45.95
C LEU A 463 -11.18 -34.88 -47.10
N PRO A 464 -11.27 -33.87 -47.99
CA PRO A 464 -10.26 -33.67 -49.02
C PRO A 464 -8.89 -33.45 -48.36
N PRO A 465 -7.80 -33.99 -48.94
CA PRO A 465 -6.47 -33.85 -48.36
C PRO A 465 -6.14 -32.36 -48.16
N PRO A 466 -5.64 -31.96 -46.98
CA PRO A 466 -5.30 -30.57 -46.72
C PRO A 466 -4.29 -30.09 -47.75
N ARG A 467 -4.46 -28.85 -48.22
CA ARG A 467 -3.55 -28.19 -49.17
C ARG A 467 -2.12 -28.30 -48.63
N SER A 468 -1.14 -28.58 -49.49
CA SER A 468 0.27 -28.72 -49.11
C SER A 468 0.71 -27.52 -48.26
N ALA A 469 1.20 -27.79 -47.04
CA ALA A 469 1.61 -26.75 -46.12
C ALA A 469 2.82 -25.96 -46.67
N GLY A 470 2.59 -24.70 -47.02
CA GLY A 470 3.67 -23.74 -47.27
C GLY A 470 4.17 -23.15 -45.96
N ARG A 471 5.48 -23.12 -45.74
CA ARG A 471 6.08 -22.43 -44.58
C ARG A 471 5.93 -20.92 -44.77
N VAL A 472 4.99 -20.31 -44.04
CA VAL A 472 4.90 -18.86 -43.94
C VAL A 472 5.82 -18.42 -42.80
N GLU A 473 6.93 -17.78 -43.14
CA GLU A 473 7.79 -17.16 -42.14
C GLU A 473 7.13 -15.87 -41.64
N LEU A 474 6.46 -15.96 -40.50
CA LEU A 474 5.89 -14.83 -39.80
C LEU A 474 7.01 -14.06 -39.11
N ASN A 475 7.47 -12.98 -39.74
CA ASN A 475 8.41 -12.05 -39.13
C ASN A 475 7.65 -11.14 -38.17
N PHE A 476 7.64 -11.50 -36.88
CA PHE A 476 7.12 -10.63 -35.84
C PHE A 476 7.93 -9.34 -35.80
N THR A 477 7.24 -8.20 -35.76
CA THR A 477 7.88 -6.91 -35.51
C THR A 477 8.59 -6.96 -34.15
N LYS A 478 9.93 -6.84 -34.16
CA LYS A 478 10.71 -6.69 -32.93
C LYS A 478 10.11 -5.54 -32.12
N GLY A 479 9.80 -5.80 -30.85
CA GLY A 479 9.12 -4.86 -29.95
C GLY A 479 9.72 -3.46 -30.05
N ARG A 480 8.86 -2.45 -30.21
CA ARG A 480 9.29 -1.04 -30.22
C ARG A 480 9.81 -0.72 -28.81
N ARG A 481 11.06 -0.26 -28.68
CA ARG A 481 11.65 0.16 -27.37
C ARG A 481 10.85 1.26 -26.65
N ASN A 482 9.98 1.97 -27.35
CA ASN A 482 9.33 3.19 -26.88
C ASN A 482 7.84 2.97 -26.55
N LEU A 483 7.48 1.79 -26.05
CA LEU A 483 6.16 1.56 -25.47
C LEU A 483 6.14 2.08 -24.02
N PRO A 484 5.00 2.57 -23.51
CA PRO A 484 4.84 2.91 -22.11
C PRO A 484 5.19 1.69 -21.22
N ALA A 485 5.81 1.93 -20.05
CA ALA A 485 6.28 0.86 -19.15
C ALA A 485 5.19 -0.16 -18.78
N ARG A 486 3.91 0.25 -18.77
CA ARG A 486 2.76 -0.61 -18.51
C ARG A 486 2.56 -1.71 -19.57
N GLU A 487 2.94 -1.46 -20.82
CA GLU A 487 2.78 -2.39 -21.96
C GLU A 487 4.10 -3.08 -22.33
N ARG A 488 5.21 -2.65 -21.72
CA ARG A 488 6.54 -3.24 -21.91
C ARG A 488 6.74 -4.35 -20.88
N ILE A 489 6.53 -5.58 -21.30
CA ILE A 489 7.00 -6.74 -20.54
C ILE A 489 8.53 -6.74 -20.67
N GLU A 490 9.24 -6.36 -19.61
CA GLU A 490 10.70 -6.46 -19.57
C GLU A 490 11.05 -7.95 -19.67
N THR A 491 11.96 -8.29 -20.58
CA THR A 491 12.51 -9.65 -20.61
C THR A 491 13.44 -9.84 -19.41
N ASP A 492 13.53 -11.06 -18.85
CA ASP A 492 14.40 -11.37 -17.71
C ASP A 492 15.87 -10.93 -17.90
N GLU A 493 16.35 -10.91 -19.14
CA GLU A 493 17.70 -10.46 -19.49
C GLU A 493 17.88 -8.94 -19.31
N GLU A 494 16.89 -8.16 -19.69
CA GLU A 494 16.92 -6.69 -19.54
C GLU A 494 16.84 -6.27 -18.07
N VAL A 495 16.06 -6.99 -17.27
CA VAL A 495 15.99 -6.77 -15.82
C VAL A 495 17.35 -7.02 -15.18
N LYS A 496 18.02 -8.14 -15.52
CA LYS A 496 19.37 -8.44 -15.03
C LYS A 496 20.38 -7.35 -15.39
N VAL A 497 20.35 -6.86 -16.62
CA VAL A 497 21.26 -5.78 -17.06
C VAL A 497 21.00 -4.50 -16.26
N ARG A 498 19.75 -4.13 -16.03
CA ARG A 498 19.40 -2.95 -15.21
C ARG A 498 19.88 -3.11 -13.77
N GLU A 499 19.64 -4.27 -13.16
CA GLU A 499 20.08 -4.56 -11.79
C GLU A 499 21.60 -4.55 -11.63
N GLU A 500 22.34 -5.04 -12.64
CA GLU A 500 23.80 -4.95 -12.69
C GLU A 500 24.30 -3.51 -12.84
N GLU A 501 23.64 -2.69 -13.67
CA GLU A 501 23.95 -1.27 -13.83
C GLU A 501 23.69 -0.49 -12.54
N ASP A 502 22.55 -0.70 -11.90
CA ASP A 502 22.19 -0.13 -10.60
C ASP A 502 23.22 -0.53 -9.53
N TYR A 503 23.67 -1.79 -9.53
CA TYR A 503 24.71 -2.25 -8.61
C TYR A 503 26.05 -1.57 -8.88
N ARG A 504 26.45 -1.42 -10.16
CA ARG A 504 27.69 -0.73 -10.54
C ARG A 504 27.65 0.74 -10.13
N GLU A 505 26.51 1.40 -10.26
CA GLU A 505 26.33 2.79 -9.84
C GLU A 505 26.40 2.91 -8.31
N LYS A 506 25.70 2.04 -7.57
CA LYS A 506 25.79 1.98 -6.10
C LYS A 506 27.21 1.72 -5.61
N LYS A 507 27.97 0.86 -6.29
CA LYS A 507 29.38 0.57 -5.96
C LYS A 507 30.32 1.71 -6.30
N ARG A 508 30.03 2.49 -7.35
CA ARG A 508 30.74 3.74 -7.64
C ARG A 508 30.47 4.80 -6.57
N ALA A 509 29.24 4.89 -6.09
CA ALA A 509 28.85 5.83 -5.04
C ALA A 509 29.38 5.41 -3.66
N ASN A 510 29.41 4.11 -3.36
CA ASN A 510 29.94 3.55 -2.12
C ASN A 510 30.77 2.28 -2.42
N PRO A 511 32.09 2.29 -2.22
CA PRO A 511 32.96 1.14 -2.50
C PRO A 511 32.65 -0.08 -1.62
N ASP A 512 32.02 0.11 -0.45
CA ASP A 512 31.58 -0.96 0.45
C ASP A 512 30.19 -1.53 0.10
N ALA A 513 29.56 -1.04 -0.98
CA ALA A 513 28.26 -1.54 -1.42
C ALA A 513 28.35 -3.02 -1.83
N ARG A 514 27.55 -3.83 -1.15
CA ARG A 514 27.44 -5.28 -1.34
C ARG A 514 26.56 -5.61 -2.55
N GLY A 515 26.86 -6.74 -3.18
CA GLY A 515 26.11 -7.20 -4.36
C GLY A 515 24.66 -7.60 -4.02
N PRO A 516 23.74 -7.61 -5.00
CA PRO A 516 22.36 -8.08 -4.78
C PRO A 516 22.30 -9.48 -4.15
N ASN A 517 23.19 -10.38 -4.57
CA ASN A 517 23.30 -11.73 -4.00
C ASN A 517 23.86 -11.74 -2.57
N GLU A 518 24.79 -10.83 -2.23
CA GLU A 518 25.37 -10.73 -0.89
C GLU A 518 24.37 -10.12 0.11
N ASP A 519 23.62 -9.11 -0.32
CA ASP A 519 22.53 -8.51 0.45
C ASP A 519 21.40 -9.52 0.65
N GLN A 520 21.05 -10.29 -0.39
CA GLN A 520 20.08 -11.36 -0.28
C GLN A 520 20.54 -12.47 0.67
N ALA A 521 21.82 -12.86 0.64
CA ALA A 521 22.37 -13.82 1.57
C ALA A 521 22.30 -13.31 3.02
N GLN A 522 22.60 -12.04 3.26
CA GLN A 522 22.47 -11.43 4.59
C GLN A 522 21.03 -11.35 5.07
N TRP A 523 20.12 -10.99 4.18
CA TRP A 523 18.70 -10.99 4.48
C TRP A 523 18.19 -12.39 4.84
N LEU A 524 18.59 -13.43 4.10
CA LEU A 524 18.25 -14.81 4.39
C LEU A 524 18.81 -15.28 5.74
N LYS A 525 20.03 -14.86 6.08
CA LYS A 525 20.61 -15.11 7.41
C LYS A 525 19.76 -14.44 8.51
N MET A 526 19.42 -13.16 8.36
CA MET A 526 18.60 -12.43 9.33
C MET A 526 17.20 -13.04 9.48
N ARG A 527 16.63 -13.52 8.37
CA ARG A 527 15.36 -14.25 8.36
C ARG A 527 15.48 -15.59 9.10
N GLY A 528 16.59 -16.29 8.93
CA GLY A 528 16.91 -17.49 9.70
C GLY A 528 17.06 -17.20 11.20
N ASP A 529 17.70 -16.10 11.57
CA ASP A 529 17.83 -15.64 12.97
C ASP A 529 16.45 -15.35 13.57
N HIS A 530 15.55 -14.72 12.80
CA HIS A 530 14.17 -14.50 13.21
C HIS A 530 13.42 -15.82 13.46
N PHE A 531 13.47 -16.78 12.52
CA PHE A 531 12.83 -18.08 12.70
C PHE A 531 13.39 -18.87 13.89
N TYR A 532 14.70 -18.73 14.15
CA TYR A 532 15.32 -19.33 15.32
C TYR A 532 14.77 -18.73 16.63
N ARG A 533 14.58 -17.40 16.69
CA ARG A 533 13.98 -16.71 17.84
C ARG A 533 12.51 -17.10 18.04
N THR A 534 11.76 -17.31 16.96
CA THR A 534 10.38 -17.83 17.02
C THR A 534 10.29 -19.33 17.31
N ARG A 535 11.43 -20.00 17.59
CA ARG A 535 11.56 -21.45 17.85
C ARG A 535 11.14 -22.36 16.69
N ASP A 536 11.02 -21.82 15.48
CA ASP A 536 10.82 -22.63 14.28
C ASP A 536 12.19 -23.02 13.69
N TYR A 537 12.77 -24.08 14.25
CA TYR A 537 14.10 -24.54 13.88
C TYR A 537 14.15 -25.16 12.47
N ARG A 538 13.02 -25.68 11.95
CA ARG A 538 12.95 -26.26 10.60
C ARG A 538 12.94 -25.17 9.54
N ALA A 539 12.12 -24.14 9.69
CA ALA A 539 12.13 -22.99 8.80
C ALA A 539 13.48 -22.24 8.85
N ALA A 540 14.07 -22.12 10.05
CA ALA A 540 15.40 -21.53 10.20
C ALA A 540 16.47 -22.32 9.43
N LEU A 541 16.47 -23.65 9.51
CA LEU A 541 17.41 -24.51 8.79
C LEU A 541 17.31 -24.32 7.26
N ASN A 542 16.09 -24.22 6.73
CA ASN A 542 15.85 -23.94 5.31
C ASN A 542 16.37 -22.55 4.91
N ALA A 543 16.10 -21.52 5.72
CA ALA A 543 16.58 -20.16 5.47
C ALA A 543 18.11 -20.10 5.46
N TYR A 544 18.79 -20.72 6.43
CA TYR A 544 20.25 -20.80 6.44
C TYR A 544 20.82 -21.62 5.28
N THR A 545 20.13 -22.67 4.86
CA THR A 545 20.55 -23.47 3.70
C THR A 545 20.47 -22.65 2.42
N SER A 546 19.39 -21.88 2.22
CA SER A 546 19.29 -20.94 1.09
C SER A 546 20.34 -19.83 1.16
N CYS A 547 20.67 -19.32 2.36
CA CYS A 547 21.78 -18.37 2.53
C CYS A 547 23.12 -18.97 2.08
N LEU A 548 23.38 -20.24 2.41
CA LEU A 548 24.63 -20.93 2.04
C LEU A 548 24.71 -21.32 0.57
N GLN A 549 23.57 -21.44 -0.13
CA GLN A 549 23.54 -21.61 -1.59
C GLN A 549 24.03 -20.35 -2.31
N LEU A 550 23.75 -19.17 -1.74
CA LEU A 550 24.22 -17.88 -2.27
C LEU A 550 25.65 -17.56 -1.81
N ASP A 551 25.93 -17.70 -0.52
CA ASP A 551 27.24 -17.44 0.07
C ASP A 551 27.79 -18.65 0.83
N THR A 552 28.60 -19.43 0.12
CA THR A 552 29.32 -20.59 0.66
C THR A 552 30.46 -20.22 1.61
N ARG A 553 30.90 -18.96 1.67
CA ARG A 553 32.01 -18.50 2.51
C ARG A 553 31.53 -17.93 3.86
N ASN A 554 30.22 -17.83 4.07
CA ASN A 554 29.65 -17.32 5.31
C ASN A 554 29.81 -18.29 6.49
N ALA A 555 30.85 -18.08 7.31
CA ALA A 555 31.12 -18.90 8.49
C ALA A 555 30.00 -18.82 9.54
N GLN A 556 29.35 -17.66 9.67
CA GLN A 556 28.29 -17.44 10.64
C GLN A 556 27.01 -18.21 10.27
N ALA A 557 26.68 -18.30 8.98
CA ALA A 557 25.52 -19.07 8.52
C ALA A 557 25.68 -20.56 8.80
N TYR A 558 26.88 -21.14 8.58
CA TYR A 558 27.17 -22.53 9.00
C TYR A 558 27.08 -22.70 10.51
N SER A 559 27.61 -21.75 11.28
CA SER A 559 27.50 -21.76 12.74
C SER A 559 26.04 -21.76 13.20
N ASN A 560 25.20 -20.86 12.67
CA ASN A 560 23.79 -20.76 13.04
C ASN A 560 22.96 -21.95 12.55
N ARG A 561 23.28 -22.53 11.38
CA ARG A 561 22.64 -23.77 10.90
C ARG A 561 22.97 -24.97 11.77
N SER A 562 24.22 -25.10 12.22
CA SER A 562 24.61 -26.15 13.19
C SER A 562 23.86 -25.99 14.52
N LEU A 563 23.57 -24.76 14.95
CA LEU A 563 22.76 -24.52 16.15
C LEU A 563 21.31 -25.00 15.96
N CYS A 564 20.69 -24.70 14.81
CA CYS A 564 19.34 -25.18 14.48
C CYS A 564 19.30 -26.72 14.41
N SER A 565 20.29 -27.32 13.77
CA SER A 565 20.41 -28.78 13.62
C SER A 565 20.61 -29.47 14.97
N LEU A 566 21.33 -28.84 15.90
CA LEU A 566 21.48 -29.31 17.28
C LEU A 566 20.14 -29.32 18.02
N ARG A 567 19.31 -28.27 17.85
CA ARG A 567 17.95 -28.23 18.42
C ARG A 567 17.02 -29.27 17.82
N LEU A 568 17.27 -29.70 16.58
CA LEU A 568 16.54 -30.76 15.89
C LEU A 568 17.12 -32.18 16.11
N PHE A 569 18.15 -32.32 16.96
CA PHE A 569 18.84 -33.59 17.24
C PHE A 569 19.52 -34.24 16.01
N LEU A 570 19.84 -33.46 14.97
CA LEU A 570 20.56 -33.91 13.77
C LEU A 570 22.08 -33.81 13.97
N PHE A 571 22.63 -34.64 14.85
CA PHE A 571 24.01 -34.50 15.33
C PHE A 571 25.10 -34.68 14.26
N ALA A 572 24.87 -35.51 13.24
CA ALA A 572 25.81 -35.70 12.14
C ALA A 572 26.01 -34.41 11.32
N ASP A 573 24.90 -33.72 11.02
CA ASP A 573 24.92 -32.45 10.28
C ASP A 573 25.59 -31.33 11.09
N VAL A 574 25.39 -31.32 12.42
CA VAL A 574 26.07 -30.40 13.34
C VAL A 574 27.58 -30.53 13.22
N ILE A 575 28.11 -31.75 13.17
CA ILE A 575 29.56 -31.98 13.07
C ILE A 575 30.10 -31.46 11.74
N ALA A 576 29.40 -31.75 10.64
CA ALA A 576 29.78 -31.30 9.31
C ALA A 576 29.79 -29.76 9.20
N ASP A 577 28.73 -29.10 9.67
CA ASP A 577 28.57 -27.65 9.60
C ASP A 577 29.49 -26.92 10.58
N ALA A 578 29.64 -27.42 11.80
CA ALA A 578 30.55 -26.83 12.78
C ALA A 578 32.02 -26.96 12.34
N SER A 579 32.40 -28.07 11.70
CA SER A 579 33.76 -28.24 11.16
C SER A 579 34.03 -27.29 10.00
N LYS A 580 33.08 -27.15 9.06
CA LYS A 580 33.18 -26.16 7.97
C LYS A 580 33.25 -24.73 8.50
N ALA A 581 32.45 -24.38 9.50
CA ALA A 581 32.50 -23.06 10.14
C ALA A 581 33.88 -22.80 10.76
N LEU A 582 34.46 -23.80 11.46
CA LEU A 582 35.80 -23.69 12.05
C LEU A 582 36.89 -23.50 11.01
N ASP A 583 36.83 -24.22 9.89
CA ASP A 583 37.80 -24.06 8.80
C ASP A 583 37.72 -22.67 8.16
N LEU A 584 36.53 -22.10 8.05
CA LEU A 584 36.33 -20.72 7.58
C LEU A 584 36.83 -19.70 8.61
N PHE A 585 36.55 -19.90 9.90
CA PHE A 585 37.04 -19.02 10.96
C PHE A 585 38.57 -19.07 11.09
N LYS A 586 39.22 -20.24 10.92
CA LYS A 586 40.70 -20.39 10.97
C LYS A 586 41.41 -19.56 9.91
N LYS A 587 40.77 -19.28 8.77
CA LYS A 587 41.35 -18.44 7.70
C LYS A 587 41.45 -16.95 8.09
N VAL A 588 40.79 -16.52 9.16
CA VAL A 588 40.83 -15.14 9.65
C VAL A 588 42.14 -14.89 10.43
N LYS A 589 43.01 -14.01 9.91
CA LYS A 589 44.27 -13.60 10.54
C LYS A 589 44.03 -12.67 11.73
N LYS A 590 44.94 -12.71 12.72
CA LYS A 590 44.94 -11.83 13.90
C LYS A 590 45.52 -10.44 13.61
N GLU A 591 46.39 -10.34 12.61
CA GLU A 591 47.09 -9.11 12.23
C GLU A 591 46.10 -8.03 11.76
N GLY A 592 46.10 -6.87 12.42
CA GLY A 592 45.32 -5.69 12.02
C GLY A 592 43.88 -5.61 12.57
N LYS A 593 43.49 -6.47 13.53
CA LYS A 593 42.19 -6.38 14.21
C LYS A 593 42.34 -5.82 15.62
N ASP A 594 41.32 -5.08 16.05
CA ASP A 594 41.23 -4.63 17.43
C ASP A 594 41.13 -5.82 18.40
N PRO A 595 41.64 -5.69 19.63
CA PRO A 595 41.64 -6.79 20.61
C PRO A 595 40.23 -7.32 20.92
N GLU A 596 39.23 -6.44 20.91
CA GLU A 596 37.83 -6.77 21.19
C GLU A 596 37.18 -7.57 20.06
N ASP A 597 37.39 -7.14 18.81
CA ASP A 597 36.94 -7.89 17.62
C ASP A 597 37.59 -9.27 17.53
N TRP A 598 38.86 -9.37 17.92
CA TRP A 598 39.54 -10.66 17.99
C TRP A 598 38.94 -11.58 19.08
N ALA A 599 38.54 -11.01 20.22
CA ALA A 599 37.86 -11.77 21.27
C ALA A 599 36.50 -12.30 20.79
N GLN A 600 35.71 -11.48 20.07
CA GLN A 600 34.44 -11.92 19.48
C GLN A 600 34.64 -13.05 18.46
N GLU A 601 35.67 -12.98 17.62
CA GLU A 601 36.00 -14.07 16.68
C GLU A 601 36.43 -15.35 17.39
N LEU A 602 37.19 -15.23 18.49
CA LEU A 602 37.55 -16.38 19.33
C LEU A 602 36.33 -17.01 19.98
N GLU A 603 35.39 -16.19 20.44
CA GLU A 603 34.12 -16.65 21.02
C GLU A 603 33.28 -17.41 19.99
N LYS A 604 33.17 -16.90 18.76
CA LYS A 604 32.48 -17.59 17.66
C LYS A 604 33.10 -18.96 17.37
N ARG A 605 34.44 -19.07 17.40
CA ARG A 605 35.17 -20.35 17.26
C ARG A 605 34.87 -21.28 18.43
N ALA A 606 34.92 -20.79 19.67
CA ALA A 606 34.62 -21.57 20.86
C ALA A 606 33.19 -22.13 20.84
N ARG A 607 32.19 -21.33 20.43
CA ARG A 607 30.79 -21.77 20.27
C ARG A 607 30.67 -22.91 19.24
N CYS A 608 31.45 -22.86 18.14
CA CYS A 608 31.45 -23.94 17.14
C CYS A 608 32.09 -25.22 17.67
N LEU A 609 33.21 -25.12 18.39
CA LEU A 609 33.86 -26.25 19.05
C LEU A 609 32.93 -26.91 20.08
N LEU A 610 32.25 -26.09 20.90
CA LEU A 610 31.28 -26.56 21.88
C LEU A 610 30.14 -27.35 21.21
N ARG A 611 29.53 -26.80 20.15
CA ARG A 611 28.45 -27.48 19.41
C ARG A 611 28.92 -28.81 18.81
N ARG A 612 30.12 -28.84 18.24
CA ARG A 612 30.73 -30.07 17.70
C ARG A 612 31.00 -31.10 18.79
N GLY A 613 31.56 -30.68 19.93
CA GLY A 613 31.80 -31.55 21.09
C GLY A 613 30.49 -32.11 21.67
N THR A 614 29.46 -31.27 21.79
CA THR A 614 28.11 -31.71 22.19
C THR A 614 27.52 -32.73 21.21
N ALA A 615 27.75 -32.56 19.90
CA ALA A 615 27.29 -33.53 18.91
C ALA A 615 28.05 -34.87 19.00
N TYR A 616 29.37 -34.84 19.16
CA TYR A 616 30.18 -36.06 19.33
C TYR A 616 29.82 -36.84 20.60
N THR A 617 29.60 -36.15 21.72
CA THR A 617 29.19 -36.79 22.98
C THR A 617 27.81 -37.44 22.85
N ARG A 618 26.86 -36.79 22.16
CA ARG A 618 25.52 -37.34 21.89
C ARG A 618 25.55 -38.54 20.95
N LEU A 619 26.54 -38.62 20.06
CA LEU A 619 26.78 -39.77 19.17
C LEU A 619 27.66 -40.86 19.80
N GLY A 620 28.14 -40.68 21.04
CA GLY A 620 29.00 -41.65 21.73
C GLY A 620 30.44 -41.73 21.20
N MET A 621 30.89 -40.75 20.43
CA MET A 621 32.23 -40.71 19.82
C MET A 621 33.22 -39.93 20.71
N PHE A 622 33.54 -40.48 21.88
CA PHE A 622 34.35 -39.77 22.89
C PHE A 622 35.80 -39.53 22.47
N ASP A 623 36.41 -40.44 21.69
CA ASP A 623 37.79 -40.33 21.23
C ASP A 623 38.05 -39.13 20.31
N LEU A 624 37.00 -38.60 19.68
CA LEU A 624 37.07 -37.45 18.76
C LEU A 624 36.72 -36.11 19.45
N VAL A 625 36.39 -36.14 20.75
CA VAL A 625 36.06 -34.94 21.54
C VAL A 625 37.32 -34.20 22.00
N ASP A 626 38.50 -34.82 21.91
CA ASP A 626 39.77 -34.22 22.33
C ASP A 626 40.03 -32.87 21.63
N LEU A 627 39.91 -31.79 22.42
CA LEU A 627 40.14 -30.40 22.05
C LEU A 627 41.66 -30.16 21.94
N ARG A 628 42.27 -30.52 20.81
CA ARG A 628 43.61 -30.02 20.43
C ARG A 628 43.55 -28.79 19.54
#